data_AF-A0A5K0VC46-F1
#
_entry.id   AF-A0A5K0VC46-F1
#
_cell.length_a   1.000
_cell.length_b   1.000
_cell.length_c   1.000
_cell.angle_alpha   90.00
_cell.angle_beta   90.00
_cell.angle_gamma   90.00
#
_symmetry.space_group_name_H-M   'P 1'
#
loop_
_entity.id
_entity.type
_entity.pdbx_description
1 polymer ?
#
loop_
_entity_poly.entity_id
_entity_poly.type
_entity_poly.pdbx_seq_one_letter_code
_entity_poly.pdbx_strand_id
1 'polypeptide(L)' 'NIGMHYESWNTGVLGPVVLKGLNKGNWDLTWQKWTYQ' A
#
# COMPACT_ATOMS: atom_id res chain seq x y z
N ASN A 1 21.35 -9.11 1.64
CA ASN A 1 21.81 -7.72 1.83
C ASN A 1 22.97 -7.38 0.88
N ILE A 2 22.94 -7.89 -0.36
CA ILE A 2 24.03 -7.72 -1.33
C ILE A 2 23.38 -7.25 -2.64
N GLY A 3 23.89 -6.16 -3.20
CA GLY A 3 23.39 -5.47 -4.39
C GLY A 3 23.76 -3.99 -4.32
N MET A 4 24.11 -3.36 -5.44
CA MET A 4 24.32 -1.91 -5.45
C MET A 4 22.96 -1.24 -5.18
N HIS A 5 22.87 -0.44 -4.12
CA HIS A 5 21.66 0.27 -3.66
C HIS A 5 20.49 -0.59 -3.14
N TYR A 6 20.78 -1.74 -2.50
CA TYR A 6 19.73 -2.56 -1.88
C TYR A 6 18.91 -1.80 -0.82
N GLU A 7 19.46 -0.73 -0.24
CA GLU A 7 18.79 0.20 0.68
C GLU A 7 17.64 0.99 0.05
N SER A 8 17.58 1.07 -1.30
CA SER A 8 16.58 1.86 -2.03
C SER A 8 15.37 1.04 -2.47
N TRP A 9 15.29 -0.25 -2.13
CA TRP A 9 14.18 -1.10 -2.55
C TRP A 9 12.95 -0.85 -1.68
N ASN A 10 11.85 -0.49 -2.31
CA ASN A 10 10.59 -0.32 -1.59
C ASN A 10 10.04 -1.68 -1.13
N THR A 11 9.56 -1.73 0.12
CA THR A 11 8.93 -2.92 0.70
C THR A 11 7.71 -2.51 1.53
N GLY A 12 6.76 -3.42 1.70
CA GLY A 12 5.50 -3.18 2.41
C GLY A 12 4.34 -2.77 1.50
N VAL A 13 3.30 -2.19 2.10
CA VAL A 13 2.08 -1.75 1.41
C VAL A 13 2.28 -0.33 0.89
N LEU A 14 2.60 -0.20 -0.41
CA LEU A 14 2.96 1.07 -1.05
C LEU A 14 1.80 1.77 -1.79
N GLY A 15 0.64 1.10 -1.83
CA GLY A 15 -0.56 1.61 -2.48
C GLY A 15 -0.58 1.48 -4.02
N PRO A 16 -1.73 1.81 -4.65
CA PRO A 16 -3.00 2.15 -4.01
C PRO A 16 -3.73 0.94 -3.41
N VAL A 17 -4.47 1.15 -2.32
CA VAL A 17 -5.30 0.10 -1.68
C VAL A 17 -6.77 0.38 -1.97
N VAL A 18 -7.39 -0.43 -2.83
CA VAL A 18 -8.76 -0.18 -3.31
C VAL A 18 -9.68 -1.35 -2.98
N LEU A 19 -10.79 -1.05 -2.31
CA LEU A 19 -11.90 -1.97 -2.12
C LEU A 19 -12.91 -1.83 -3.28
N LYS A 20 -13.22 -2.95 -3.94
CA LYS A 20 -14.16 -3.01 -5.07
C LYS A 20 -15.45 -3.74 -4.67
N GLY A 21 -16.52 -3.53 -5.44
CA GLY A 21 -17.79 -4.26 -5.27
C GLY A 21 -18.74 -3.66 -4.24
N LEU A 22 -18.55 -2.39 -3.86
CA LEU A 22 -19.52 -1.69 -3.03
C LEU A 22 -20.65 -1.12 -3.90
N ASN A 23 -21.84 -1.01 -3.32
CA ASN A 23 -23.00 -0.38 -3.98
C ASN A 23 -22.69 1.05 -4.49
N LYS A 24 -21.70 1.74 -3.88
CA LYS A 24 -21.26 3.09 -4.25
C LYS A 24 -20.01 3.13 -5.12
N GLY A 25 -19.54 1.99 -5.63
CA GLY A 25 -18.36 1.89 -6.50
C GLY A 25 -17.11 1.42 -5.78
N ASN A 26 -15.97 2.04 -6.13
CA ASN A 26 -14.66 1.70 -5.55
C ASN A 26 -14.33 2.63 -4.40
N TRP A 27 -13.74 2.11 -3.34
CA TRP A 27 -13.28 2.90 -2.21
C TRP A 27 -11.76 2.80 -2.08
N ASP A 28 -11.09 3.94 -2.23
CA ASP A 28 -9.65 4.07 -1.98
C ASP A 28 -9.36 4.26 -0.48
N LEU A 29 -8.57 3.33 0.06
CA LEU A 29 -8.15 3.25 1.46
C LEU A 29 -6.72 3.76 1.68
N THR A 30 -6.03 4.20 0.62
CA THR A 30 -4.60 4.60 0.66
C THR A 30 -4.33 5.65 1.74
N TRP A 31 -5.23 6.61 1.93
CA TRP A 31 -5.08 7.74 2.85
C TRP A 31 -5.84 7.61 4.17
N GLN A 32 -6.38 6.42 4.46
CA GLN A 32 -7.09 6.18 5.71
C GLN A 32 -6.11 5.99 6.88
N LYS A 33 -6.61 6.02 8.12
CA LYS A 33 -5.79 5.71 9.29
C LYS A 33 -5.38 4.24 9.26
N TRP A 34 -4.08 3.99 9.19
CA TRP A 34 -3.49 2.64 9.28
C TRP A 34 -2.83 2.41 10.63
N THR A 35 -2.92 1.20 11.13
CA THR A 35 -2.18 0.73 12.31
C THR A 35 -1.34 -0.47 11.92
N TYR A 36 -0.07 -0.48 12.32
CA TYR A 36 0.89 -1.55 12.09
C TYR A 36 1.32 -2.10 13.44
N GLN A 37 1.57 -3.41 13.51
CA GLN A 37 2.14 -4.09 14.68
C GLN A 37 3.58 -4.47 14.41
#